data_AF-A0A2T6GD34-F1
#
_entry.id   AF-A0A2T6GD34-F1
#
_cell.length_a   1.000
_cell.length_b   1.000
_cell.length_c   1.000
_cell.angle_alpha   90.00
_cell.angle_beta   90.00
_cell.angle_gamma   90.00
#
_symmetry.space_group_name_H-M   'P 1'
#
loop_
_entity.id
_entity.type
_entity.pdbx_description
1 polymer ?
#
loop_
_entity_poly.entity_id
_entity_poly.type
_entity_poly.pdbx_seq_one_letter_code
_entity_poly.pdbx_strand_id
1 'polypeptide(L)'
;MIDLAIAEFDRIVLILRDDFGFPFSDAFAGRMLDQWLDSEGYLYTGAHLRNLPWMIAYFGPTQSLFAQYVGRNAELDNAIREKVPAAVLTEKGQLAKGKTWFKLELQCMHHQATIDPDDGNLVETLKLRVQDFSRTNQAAQAPTVYQKQIAFEPDRFEALIHTPPERAKRNEKLLKLAQDVATKRGYR
;
A
#
# COMPACT_ATOMS: atom_id res chain seq x y z
N MET A 1 -18.16 5.50 4.18
CA MET A 1 -16.77 5.24 3.73
C MET A 1 -16.25 3.92 4.25
N ILE A 2 -16.43 3.64 5.56
CA ILE A 2 -16.07 2.36 6.18
C ILE A 2 -16.71 1.18 5.45
N ASP A 3 -18.03 1.20 5.22
CA ASP A 3 -18.74 0.10 4.54
C ASP A 3 -18.16 -0.19 3.16
N LEU A 4 -17.84 0.86 2.39
CA LEU A 4 -17.20 0.73 1.08
C LEU A 4 -15.79 0.15 1.20
N ALA A 5 -15.00 0.58 2.19
CA ALA A 5 -13.66 0.06 2.43
C ALA A 5 -13.66 -1.45 2.71
N ILE A 6 -14.66 -1.92 3.46
CA ILE A 6 -14.83 -3.33 3.79
C ILE A 6 -15.36 -4.10 2.59
N ALA A 7 -16.43 -3.60 1.97
CA ALA A 7 -17.12 -4.27 0.86
C ALA A 7 -16.26 -4.36 -0.40
N GLU A 8 -15.33 -3.43 -0.61
CA GLU A 8 -14.48 -3.34 -1.81
C GLU A 8 -13.00 -3.61 -1.52
N PHE A 9 -12.70 -4.22 -0.36
CA PHE A 9 -11.32 -4.36 0.12
C PHE A 9 -10.42 -5.15 -0.82
N ASP A 10 -10.94 -6.18 -1.48
CA ASP A 10 -10.21 -6.95 -2.48
C ASP A 10 -9.77 -6.11 -3.70
N ARG A 11 -10.64 -5.22 -4.18
CA ARG A 11 -10.38 -4.29 -5.28
C ARG A 11 -9.44 -3.17 -4.85
N ILE A 12 -9.58 -2.66 -3.62
CA ILE A 12 -8.61 -1.74 -3.01
C ILE A 12 -7.21 -2.36 -3.00
N VAL A 13 -7.09 -3.62 -2.56
CA VAL A 13 -5.82 -4.33 -2.51
C VAL A 13 -5.26 -4.59 -3.92
N LEU A 14 -6.12 -4.87 -4.90
CA LEU A 14 -5.72 -5.00 -6.31
C LEU A 14 -5.03 -3.72 -6.79
N ILE A 15 -5.70 -2.57 -6.65
CA ILE A 15 -5.16 -1.24 -7.03
C ILE A 15 -3.81 -0.99 -6.35
N LEU A 16 -3.73 -1.21 -5.04
CA LEU A 16 -2.51 -0.92 -4.29
C LEU A 16 -1.35 -1.85 -4.67
N ARG A 17 -1.61 -3.13 -4.96
CA ARG A 17 -0.58 -4.07 -5.43
C ARG A 17 -0.01 -3.64 -6.78
N ASP A 18 -0.87 -3.14 -7.66
CA ASP A 18 -0.47 -2.61 -8.96
C ASP A 18 0.34 -1.31 -8.81
N ASP A 19 -0.13 -0.37 -7.99
CA ASP A 19 0.57 0.92 -7.76
C ASP A 19 1.93 0.72 -7.09
N PHE A 20 2.03 -0.21 -6.14
CA PHE A 20 3.28 -0.52 -5.45
C PHE A 20 4.22 -1.33 -6.37
N GLY A 21 3.68 -1.98 -7.40
CA GLY A 21 4.41 -2.81 -8.37
C GLY A 21 4.77 -4.20 -7.85
N PHE A 22 4.21 -4.63 -6.71
CA PHE A 22 4.47 -5.97 -6.18
C PHE A 22 3.29 -6.55 -5.39
N PRO A 23 3.11 -7.89 -5.42
CA PRO A 23 1.99 -8.55 -4.78
C PRO A 23 2.25 -8.75 -3.28
N PHE A 24 2.10 -7.69 -2.48
CA PHE A 24 2.18 -7.79 -1.02
C PHE A 24 1.12 -8.74 -0.45
N SER A 25 1.45 -9.39 0.67
CA SER A 25 0.60 -10.39 1.32
C SER A 25 -0.73 -9.84 1.85
N ASP A 26 -1.73 -10.70 2.02
CA ASP A 26 -3.02 -10.31 2.62
C ASP A 26 -2.84 -9.78 4.06
N ALA A 27 -1.87 -10.30 4.81
CA ALA A 27 -1.55 -9.79 6.15
C ALA A 27 -1.02 -8.35 6.11
N PHE A 28 -0.26 -7.99 5.07
CA PHE A 28 0.17 -6.61 4.83
C PHE A 28 -1.06 -5.71 4.58
N ALA A 29 -1.96 -6.14 3.69
CA ALA A 29 -3.21 -5.44 3.42
C ALA A 29 -4.03 -5.22 4.69
N GLY A 30 -4.27 -6.28 5.47
CA GLY A 30 -5.08 -6.22 6.68
C GLY A 30 -4.52 -5.25 7.71
N ARG A 31 -3.18 -5.15 7.85
CA ARG A 31 -2.56 -4.14 8.72
C ARG A 31 -2.79 -2.71 8.26
N MET A 32 -2.84 -2.46 6.95
CA MET A 32 -3.18 -1.12 6.44
C MET A 32 -4.64 -0.76 6.77
N LEU A 33 -5.57 -1.68 6.55
CA LEU A 33 -6.97 -1.46 6.89
C LEU A 33 -7.18 -1.26 8.40
N ASP A 34 -6.56 -2.11 9.22
CA ASP A 34 -6.67 -2.03 10.68
C ASP A 34 -6.16 -0.68 11.19
N GLN A 35 -5.02 -0.22 10.68
CA GLN A 35 -4.48 1.09 11.07
C GLN A 35 -5.32 2.26 10.57
N TRP A 36 -5.85 2.19 9.34
CA TRP A 36 -6.73 3.23 8.82
C TRP A 36 -8.03 3.35 9.64
N LEU A 37 -8.59 2.23 10.10
CA LEU A 37 -9.73 2.24 11.03
C LEU A 37 -9.35 2.77 12.42
N ASP A 38 -8.20 2.35 12.94
CA ASP A 38 -7.66 2.78 14.25
C ASP A 38 -7.38 4.28 14.31
N SER A 39 -6.85 4.85 13.23
CA SER A 39 -6.54 6.28 13.12
C SER A 39 -7.74 7.14 12.73
N GLU A 40 -8.94 6.56 12.65
CA GLU A 40 -10.14 7.19 12.10
C GLU A 40 -9.88 7.86 10.74
N GLY A 41 -9.11 7.20 9.86
CA GLY A 41 -8.68 7.76 8.58
C GLY A 41 -9.83 8.12 7.63
N TYR A 42 -11.04 7.63 7.91
CA TYR A 42 -12.28 8.02 7.23
C TYR A 42 -12.78 9.43 7.61
N LEU A 43 -12.26 10.05 8.67
CA LEU A 43 -12.54 11.43 9.08
C LEU A 43 -11.50 12.43 8.55
N TYR A 44 -10.47 11.95 7.86
CA TYR A 44 -9.45 12.82 7.30
C TYR A 44 -10.04 13.76 6.25
N THR A 45 -9.73 15.06 6.34
CA THR A 45 -10.28 16.09 5.45
C THR A 45 -10.02 15.82 3.97
N GLY A 46 -8.91 15.17 3.64
CA GLY A 46 -8.57 14.79 2.27
C GLY A 46 -9.18 13.47 1.81
N ALA A 47 -9.90 12.72 2.66
CA ALA A 47 -10.46 11.43 2.29
C ALA A 47 -11.84 11.56 1.63
N HIS A 48 -12.04 10.87 0.51
CA HIS A 48 -13.33 10.74 -0.17
C HIS A 48 -13.46 9.38 -0.86
N LEU A 49 -14.65 9.04 -1.34
CA LEU A 49 -14.92 7.70 -1.88
C LEU A 49 -14.00 7.36 -3.06
N ARG A 50 -13.68 8.35 -3.90
CA ARG A 50 -12.87 8.14 -5.10
C ARG A 50 -11.36 7.96 -4.83
N ASN A 51 -10.83 8.36 -3.65
CA ASN A 51 -9.42 8.18 -3.29
C ASN A 51 -9.17 7.14 -2.18
N LEU A 52 -10.22 6.40 -1.82
CA LEU A 52 -10.23 5.47 -0.70
C LEU A 52 -9.05 4.47 -0.69
N PRO A 53 -8.64 3.84 -1.81
CA PRO A 53 -7.53 2.91 -1.78
C PRO A 53 -6.24 3.55 -1.25
N TRP A 54 -5.92 4.75 -1.73
CA TRP A 54 -4.69 5.44 -1.36
C TRP A 54 -4.76 6.05 0.03
N MET A 55 -5.94 6.42 0.53
CA MET A 55 -6.10 6.83 1.92
C MET A 55 -5.84 5.68 2.89
N ILE A 56 -6.28 4.46 2.57
CA ILE A 56 -5.92 3.27 3.35
C ILE A 56 -4.40 3.05 3.36
N ALA A 57 -3.73 3.23 2.22
CA ALA A 57 -2.28 3.14 2.16
C ALA A 57 -1.57 4.26 2.94
N TYR A 58 -2.05 5.50 2.83
CA TYR A 58 -1.48 6.69 3.49
C TYR A 58 -1.50 6.59 5.01
N PHE A 59 -2.61 6.12 5.58
CA PHE A 59 -2.72 5.86 7.02
C PHE A 59 -2.17 4.49 7.43
N GLY A 60 -1.79 3.65 6.47
CA GLY A 60 -1.17 2.37 6.76
C GLY A 60 0.10 2.53 7.60
N PRO A 61 0.41 1.55 8.47
CA PRO A 61 1.61 1.63 9.28
C PRO A 61 2.84 1.48 8.38
N THR A 62 4.03 1.73 8.92
CA THR A 62 5.26 1.26 8.29
C THR A 62 5.24 -0.27 8.19
N GLN A 63 5.60 -0.82 7.03
CA GLN A 63 5.46 -2.23 6.72
C GLN A 63 6.80 -2.87 6.40
N SER A 64 7.11 -4.01 7.02
CA SER A 64 8.29 -4.78 6.63
C SER A 64 8.14 -5.35 5.22
N LEU A 65 9.18 -5.20 4.41
CA LEU A 65 9.28 -5.87 3.10
C LEU A 65 9.77 -7.31 3.19
N PHE A 66 10.17 -7.78 4.38
CA PHE A 66 10.62 -9.16 4.54
C PHE A 66 9.53 -10.14 4.11
N ALA A 67 9.94 -11.19 3.40
CA ALA A 67 9.10 -12.22 2.78
C ALA A 67 8.11 -11.72 1.70
N GLN A 68 8.13 -10.43 1.33
CA GLN A 68 7.31 -9.90 0.21
C GLN A 68 7.98 -10.17 -1.14
N TYR A 69 7.18 -10.33 -2.19
CA TYR A 69 7.64 -10.63 -3.56
C TYR A 69 7.98 -9.36 -4.35
N VAL A 70 8.93 -8.58 -3.85
CA VAL A 70 9.29 -7.27 -4.42
C VAL A 70 10.01 -7.33 -5.76
N GLY A 71 10.56 -8.49 -6.15
CA GLY A 71 11.29 -8.66 -7.41
C GLY A 71 10.45 -8.54 -8.69
N ARG A 72 9.13 -8.36 -8.58
CA ARG A 72 8.28 -7.98 -9.73
C ARG A 72 8.34 -6.49 -10.05
N ASN A 73 8.80 -5.67 -9.10
CA ASN A 73 9.11 -4.26 -9.33
C ASN A 73 10.61 -4.16 -9.62
N ALA A 74 10.98 -4.01 -10.89
CA ALA A 74 12.37 -3.99 -11.32
C ALA A 74 13.17 -2.83 -10.71
N GLU A 75 12.56 -1.67 -10.51
CA GLU A 75 13.24 -0.52 -9.90
C GLU A 75 13.54 -0.78 -8.43
N LEU A 76 12.57 -1.32 -7.68
CA LEU A 76 12.75 -1.68 -6.29
C LEU A 76 13.75 -2.83 -6.13
N ASP A 77 13.68 -3.85 -6.99
CA ASP A 77 14.65 -4.97 -7.02
C ASP A 77 16.08 -4.43 -7.20
N ASN A 78 16.31 -3.65 -8.26
CA ASN A 78 17.62 -3.07 -8.55
C ASN A 78 18.13 -2.20 -7.39
N ALA A 79 17.26 -1.34 -6.83
CA ALA A 79 17.62 -0.49 -5.71
C ALA A 79 18.00 -1.28 -4.46
N ILE A 80 17.31 -2.39 -4.17
CA ILE A 80 17.64 -3.28 -3.04
C ILE A 80 19.00 -3.94 -3.27
N ARG A 81 19.24 -4.49 -4.45
CA ARG A 81 20.52 -5.16 -4.77
C ARG A 81 21.71 -4.21 -4.71
N GLU A 82 21.54 -2.98 -5.18
CA GLU A 82 22.59 -1.98 -5.21
C GLU A 82 22.91 -1.43 -3.81
N LYS A 83 21.87 -1.07 -3.04
CA LYS A 83 22.03 -0.29 -1.81
C LYS A 83 22.04 -1.12 -0.54
N VAL A 84 21.58 -2.37 -0.60
CA VAL A 84 21.40 -3.24 0.57
C VAL A 84 22.04 -4.61 0.31
N PRO A 85 23.39 -4.73 0.31
CA PRO A 85 24.08 -5.97 -0.04
C PRO A 85 23.75 -7.18 0.85
N ALA A 86 23.22 -6.94 2.05
CA ALA A 86 22.77 -7.99 2.98
C ALA A 86 21.43 -8.63 2.58
N ALA A 87 20.62 -7.93 1.77
CA ALA A 87 19.34 -8.40 1.31
C ALA A 87 19.51 -9.47 0.22
N VAL A 88 18.72 -10.54 0.31
CA VAL A 88 18.71 -11.61 -0.69
C VAL A 88 17.32 -11.68 -1.32
N LEU A 89 17.28 -11.73 -2.65
CA LEU A 89 16.07 -11.97 -3.41
C LEU A 89 16.13 -13.37 -4.02
N THR A 90 15.11 -14.18 -3.75
CA THR A 90 14.99 -15.51 -4.37
C THR A 90 14.75 -15.40 -5.87
N GLU A 91 14.89 -16.50 -6.61
CA GLU A 91 14.57 -16.57 -8.04
C GLU A 91 13.13 -16.10 -8.36
N LYS A 92 12.20 -16.28 -7.40
CA LYS A 92 10.81 -15.83 -7.53
C LYS A 92 10.61 -14.35 -7.17
N GLY A 93 11.69 -13.63 -6.85
CA GLY A 93 11.65 -12.23 -6.43
C GLY A 93 11.20 -12.01 -4.99
N GLN A 94 11.25 -13.02 -4.13
CA GLN A 94 10.91 -12.88 -2.71
C GLN A 94 12.09 -12.34 -1.91
N LEU A 95 11.88 -11.29 -1.12
CA LEU A 95 12.88 -10.79 -0.19
C LEU A 95 13.05 -11.77 0.98
N ALA A 96 14.18 -12.45 1.03
CA ALA A 96 14.48 -13.53 1.95
C ALA A 96 15.69 -13.21 2.83
N LYS A 97 15.88 -14.03 3.87
CA LYS A 97 17.02 -13.90 4.77
C LYS A 97 18.34 -14.10 4.02
N GLY A 98 19.28 -13.19 4.24
CA GLY A 98 20.68 -13.37 3.85
C GLY A 98 21.51 -14.00 4.96
N LYS A 99 22.84 -13.92 4.83
CA LYS A 99 23.78 -14.26 5.90
C LYS A 99 23.82 -13.21 7.00
N THR A 100 23.59 -11.95 6.63
CA THR A 100 23.62 -10.80 7.53
C THR A 100 22.20 -10.30 7.75
N TRP A 101 21.93 -9.84 8.98
CA TRP A 101 20.65 -9.21 9.30
C TRP A 101 20.44 -7.94 8.47
N PHE A 102 19.21 -7.71 8.03
CA PHE A 102 18.79 -6.48 7.42
C PHE A 102 17.33 -6.17 7.77
N LYS A 103 16.93 -4.92 7.63
CA LYS A 103 15.55 -4.47 7.88
C LYS A 103 15.13 -3.43 6.85
N LEU A 104 14.30 -3.84 5.89
CA LEU A 104 13.70 -2.95 4.91
C LEU A 104 12.24 -2.70 5.24
N GLU A 105 11.88 -1.43 5.28
CA GLU A 105 10.53 -0.99 5.62
C GLU A 105 9.99 -0.02 4.57
N LEU A 106 8.72 -0.20 4.24
CA LEU A 106 7.95 0.62 3.31
C LEU A 106 6.96 1.48 4.09
N GLN A 107 6.87 2.75 3.70
CA GLN A 107 5.87 3.67 4.22
C GLN A 107 5.28 4.53 3.09
N CYS A 108 3.98 4.79 3.17
CA CYS A 108 3.29 5.78 2.35
C CYS A 108 3.15 7.10 3.12
N MET A 109 3.41 8.23 2.48
CA MET A 109 3.43 9.54 3.13
C MET A 109 3.24 10.69 2.14
N HIS A 110 3.08 11.90 2.68
CA HIS A 110 2.95 13.12 1.89
C HIS A 110 1.82 13.05 0.86
N HIS A 111 0.60 12.76 1.34
CA HIS A 111 -0.59 13.01 0.55
C HIS A 111 -0.62 14.49 0.11
N GLN A 112 -0.77 14.73 -1.18
CA GLN A 112 -0.87 16.06 -1.78
C GLN A 112 -2.06 16.10 -2.71
N ALA A 113 -2.83 17.18 -2.63
CA ALA A 113 -3.97 17.47 -3.48
C ALA A 113 -3.76 18.86 -4.10
N THR A 114 -3.75 18.93 -5.42
CA THR A 114 -3.55 20.16 -6.20
C THR A 114 -4.57 20.24 -7.32
N ILE A 115 -4.91 21.45 -7.75
CA ILE A 115 -5.70 21.65 -8.95
C ILE A 115 -4.73 21.82 -10.12
N ASP A 116 -4.91 21.03 -11.16
CA ASP A 116 -4.17 21.18 -12.41
C ASP A 116 -4.53 22.55 -13.03
N PRO A 117 -3.55 23.42 -13.31
CA PRO A 117 -3.81 24.75 -13.82
C PRO A 117 -4.34 24.75 -15.27
N ASP A 118 -4.11 23.69 -16.04
CA ASP A 118 -4.44 23.64 -17.46
C ASP A 118 -5.89 23.19 -17.69
N ASP A 119 -6.40 22.25 -16.91
CA ASP A 119 -7.75 21.69 -17.08
C ASP A 119 -8.67 21.82 -15.84
N GLY A 120 -8.14 22.30 -14.71
CA GLY A 120 -8.89 22.50 -13.48
C GLY A 120 -9.21 21.22 -12.71
N ASN A 121 -8.65 20.08 -13.11
CA ASN A 121 -8.90 18.79 -12.45
C ASN A 121 -8.15 18.68 -11.12
N LEU A 122 -8.75 17.95 -10.18
CA LEU A 122 -8.09 17.57 -8.94
C LEU A 122 -7.04 16.49 -9.24
N VAL A 123 -5.78 16.78 -8.94
CA VAL A 123 -4.67 15.84 -9.00
C VAL A 123 -4.22 15.53 -7.58
N GLU A 124 -4.27 14.25 -7.24
CA GLU A 124 -3.83 13.76 -5.93
C GLU A 124 -2.66 12.80 -6.08
N THR A 125 -1.70 12.89 -5.15
CA THR A 125 -0.55 12.00 -5.13
C THR A 125 -0.16 11.57 -3.72
N LEU A 126 0.54 10.44 -3.66
CA LEU A 126 1.13 9.88 -2.45
C LEU A 126 2.55 9.43 -2.72
N LYS A 127 3.45 9.60 -1.76
CA LYS A 127 4.81 9.08 -1.85
C LYS A 127 4.93 7.72 -1.20
N LEU A 128 5.38 6.72 -1.94
CA LEU A 128 5.84 5.44 -1.44
C LEU A 128 7.35 5.52 -1.23
N ARG A 129 7.83 5.20 -0.03
CA ARG A 129 9.26 5.22 0.31
C ARG A 129 9.66 3.92 0.98
N VAL A 130 10.81 3.39 0.58
CA VAL A 130 11.47 2.25 1.23
C VAL A 130 12.78 2.74 1.85
N GLN A 131 12.97 2.45 3.13
CA GLN A 131 14.17 2.80 3.87
C GLN A 131 14.84 1.57 4.48
N ASP A 132 16.15 1.67 4.65
CA ASP A 132 16.97 0.63 5.28
C ASP A 132 17.25 0.97 6.76
N PHE A 133 16.64 0.20 7.64
CA PHE A 133 16.77 0.28 9.10
C PHE A 133 17.80 -0.73 9.65
N SER A 134 18.65 -1.30 8.80
CA SER A 134 19.65 -2.31 9.20
C SER A 134 20.71 -1.77 10.18
N ARG A 135 20.82 -0.45 10.34
CA ARG A 135 21.83 0.19 11.21
C ARG A 135 21.26 1.18 12.21
N THR A 136 19.97 1.49 12.12
CA THR A 136 19.31 2.49 12.99
C THR A 136 17.82 2.23 13.02
N ASN A 137 17.18 2.56 14.13
CA ASN A 137 15.71 2.59 14.26
C ASN A 137 15.14 4.00 14.05
N GLN A 138 15.98 5.01 13.81
CA GLN A 138 15.54 6.38 13.61
C GLN A 138 15.27 6.67 12.13
N ALA A 139 14.02 6.98 11.79
CA ALA A 139 13.60 7.22 10.41
C ALA A 139 14.36 8.37 9.71
N ALA A 140 14.81 9.38 10.47
CA ALA A 140 15.60 10.50 9.94
C ALA A 140 17.03 10.09 9.53
N GLN A 141 17.53 8.97 10.05
CA GLN A 141 18.88 8.47 9.79
C GLN A 141 18.90 7.25 8.86
N ALA A 142 17.76 6.57 8.70
CA ALA A 142 17.64 5.41 7.83
C ALA A 142 17.76 5.83 6.35
N PRO A 143 18.75 5.33 5.58
CA PRO A 143 18.90 5.71 4.19
C PRO A 143 17.72 5.26 3.34
N THR A 144 17.30 6.12 2.41
CA THR A 144 16.27 5.80 1.41
C THR A 144 16.84 4.87 0.35
N VAL A 145 16.24 3.70 0.22
CA VAL A 145 16.59 2.70 -0.80
C VAL A 145 15.85 3.00 -2.10
N TYR A 146 14.53 3.17 -2.01
CA TYR A 146 13.63 3.37 -3.14
C TYR A 146 12.56 4.39 -2.80
N GLN A 147 12.10 5.14 -3.80
CA GLN A 147 11.00 6.06 -3.67
C GLN A 147 10.24 6.16 -5.00
N LYS A 148 8.92 6.21 -4.90
CA LYS A 148 8.01 6.41 -6.03
C LYS A 148 6.91 7.39 -5.64
N GLN A 149 6.51 8.25 -6.58
CA GLN A 149 5.27 9.01 -6.46
C GLN A 149 4.15 8.20 -7.13
N ILE A 150 3.07 7.98 -6.39
CA ILE A 150 1.85 7.34 -6.87
C ILE A 150 0.87 8.47 -7.17
N ALA A 151 0.51 8.62 -8.44
CA ALA A 151 -0.62 9.45 -8.84
C ALA A 151 -1.91 8.66 -8.61
N PHE A 152 -2.94 9.30 -8.07
CA PHE A 152 -4.22 8.64 -7.88
C PHE A 152 -4.90 8.50 -9.24
N GLU A 153 -5.53 7.35 -9.47
CA GLU A 153 -6.33 7.05 -10.66
C GLU A 153 -7.78 6.78 -10.24
N PRO A 154 -8.55 7.80 -9.84
CA PRO A 154 -9.85 7.60 -9.19
C PRO A 154 -10.83 6.84 -10.08
N ASP A 155 -10.75 7.07 -11.40
CA ASP A 155 -11.56 6.38 -12.41
C ASP A 155 -11.29 4.87 -12.45
N ARG A 156 -10.06 4.42 -12.16
CA ARG A 156 -9.72 3.00 -12.07
C ARG A 156 -10.47 2.32 -10.94
N PHE A 157 -10.56 2.98 -9.78
CA PHE A 157 -11.32 2.47 -8.66
C PHE A 157 -12.82 2.50 -8.95
N GLU A 158 -13.30 3.60 -9.52
CA GLU A 158 -14.71 3.78 -9.88
C GLU A 158 -15.18 2.74 -10.91
N ALA A 159 -14.36 2.41 -11.91
CA ALA A 159 -14.66 1.36 -12.87
C ALA A 159 -14.73 -0.03 -12.22
N LEU A 160 -13.85 -0.31 -11.24
CA LEU A 160 -13.86 -1.58 -10.53
C LEU A 160 -15.12 -1.74 -9.67
N ILE A 161 -15.52 -0.73 -8.91
CA ILE A 161 -16.72 -0.80 -8.06
C ILE A 161 -17.99 -1.05 -8.91
N HIS A 162 -18.06 -0.45 -10.09
CA HIS A 162 -19.18 -0.60 -11.03
C HIS A 162 -19.12 -1.84 -11.92
N THR A 163 -18.12 -2.71 -11.74
CA THR A 163 -18.05 -3.96 -12.51
C THR A 163 -19.24 -4.87 -12.15
N PRO A 164 -20.06 -5.30 -13.12
CA PRO A 164 -21.24 -6.13 -12.87
C PRO A 164 -20.90 -7.44 -12.14
N PRO A 165 -21.78 -7.95 -11.26
CA PRO A 165 -21.53 -9.16 -10.47
C PRO A 165 -21.12 -10.38 -11.30
N GLU A 166 -21.68 -10.53 -12.49
CA GLU A 166 -21.43 -11.67 -13.40
C GLU A 166 -20.01 -11.65 -13.98
N ARG A 167 -19.36 -10.48 -13.98
CA ARG A 167 -17.99 -10.28 -14.45
C ARG A 167 -17.00 -10.04 -13.31
N ALA A 168 -17.50 -9.71 -12.13
CA ALA A 168 -16.69 -9.37 -10.98
C ALA A 168 -15.98 -10.61 -10.44
N LYS A 169 -14.65 -10.67 -10.60
CA LYS A 169 -13.81 -11.67 -9.94
C LYS A 169 -13.42 -11.16 -8.55
N ARG A 170 -14.21 -11.52 -7.55
CA ARG A 170 -13.99 -11.11 -6.15
C ARG A 170 -13.01 -12.03 -5.44
N ASN A 171 -12.27 -11.49 -4.47
CA ASN A 171 -11.38 -12.26 -3.60
C ASN A 171 -12.00 -12.40 -2.20
N GLU A 172 -12.75 -13.48 -2.01
CA GLU A 172 -13.47 -13.79 -0.76
C GLU A 172 -12.57 -13.81 0.48
N LYS A 173 -11.30 -14.18 0.33
CA LYS A 173 -10.36 -14.21 1.46
C LYS A 173 -10.03 -12.81 1.96
N LEU A 174 -9.86 -11.85 1.04
CA LEU A 174 -9.63 -10.45 1.40
C LEU A 174 -10.89 -9.80 1.96
N LEU A 175 -12.05 -10.10 1.39
CA LEU A 175 -13.34 -9.62 1.91
C LEU A 175 -13.59 -10.11 3.32
N LYS A 176 -13.37 -11.41 3.57
CA LYS A 176 -13.45 -11.96 4.92
C LYS A 176 -12.45 -11.31 5.88
N LEU A 177 -11.20 -11.11 5.45
CA LEU A 177 -10.20 -10.42 6.26
C LEU A 177 -10.66 -9.01 6.65
N ALA A 178 -11.26 -8.27 5.72
CA ALA A 178 -11.78 -6.92 5.99
C ALA A 178 -12.91 -6.94 7.03
N GLN A 179 -13.85 -7.89 6.91
CA GLN A 179 -14.92 -8.08 7.88
C GLN A 179 -14.39 -8.45 9.27
N ASP A 180 -13.41 -9.35 9.34
CA ASP A 180 -12.81 -9.78 10.61
C ASP A 180 -12.08 -8.60 11.29
N VAL A 181 -11.36 -7.78 10.52
CA VAL A 181 -10.70 -6.55 11.01
C VAL A 181 -11.72 -5.53 11.51
N ALA A 182 -12.78 -5.26 10.74
CA ALA A 182 -13.83 -4.31 11.09
C ALA A 182 -14.59 -4.74 12.36
N THR A 183 -14.96 -6.01 12.44
CA THR A 183 -15.66 -6.59 13.61
C THR A 183 -14.85 -6.44 14.89
N LYS A 184 -13.53 -6.69 14.82
CA LYS A 184 -12.62 -6.52 15.97
C LYS A 184 -12.60 -5.07 16.49
N ARG A 185 -12.85 -4.10 15.62
CA ARG A 185 -12.89 -2.66 15.93
C ARG A 185 -14.29 -2.14 16.29
N GLY A 186 -15.32 -2.99 16.25
CA GLY A 186 -16.69 -2.63 16.58
C GLY A 186 -17.51 -2.06 15.40
N TYR A 187 -16.97 -2.12 14.18
CA TYR A 187 -17.72 -1.78 12.97
C TYR A 187 -18.49 -3.03 12.48
N ARG A 188 -19.72 -2.82 12.01
CA ARG A 188 -20.61 -3.88 11.52
C ARG A 188 -20.86 -3.72 10.04
#